data_AF-A0A4R1KQZ3-F1
#
_entry.id   AF-A0A4R1KQZ3-F1
#
_cell.length_a   1.000
_cell.length_b   1.000
_cell.length_c   1.000
_cell.angle_alpha   90.00
_cell.angle_beta   90.00
_cell.angle_gamma   90.00
#
_symmetry.space_group_name_H-M   'P 1'
#
loop_
_entity.id
_entity.type
_entity.pdbx_description
1 polymer ?
#
loop_
_entity_poly.entity_id
_entity_poly.type
_entity_poly.pdbx_seq_one_letter_code
_entity_poly.pdbx_strand_id
1 'polypeptide(L)'
;MKNLITVVAIIMVTSVFAQSNNLKGEVKLGDNKIENMSISVEVDSAEEIESTFSIKDFEELLDITEKGEELSFKIKCNGKTMSNGVKSSMSYEIKGNTNDKKEFLKNIKKLRKAAIKYYKSKE
;
A
#
# COMPACT_ATOMS: atom_id res chain seq x y z
N MET A 1 -52.35 -6.45 27.20
CA MET A 1 -50.90 -6.63 27.51
C MET A 1 -50.46 -8.08 27.23
N LYS A 2 -50.38 -8.48 25.95
CA LYS A 2 -49.71 -9.74 25.55
C LYS A 2 -48.98 -9.63 24.20
N ASN A 3 -49.32 -8.63 23.37
CA ASN A 3 -48.74 -8.47 22.03
C ASN A 3 -47.63 -7.40 21.92
N LEU A 4 -47.21 -6.78 23.03
CA LEU A 4 -46.12 -5.79 23.04
C LEU A 4 -44.76 -6.39 23.41
N ILE A 5 -44.74 -7.62 23.97
CA ILE A 5 -43.51 -8.29 24.41
C ILE A 5 -42.88 -9.09 23.25
N THR A 6 -43.65 -9.44 22.23
CA THR A 6 -43.17 -10.28 21.12
C THR A 6 -42.30 -9.54 20.11
N VAL A 7 -42.39 -8.20 20.04
CA VAL A 7 -41.61 -7.40 19.08
C VAL A 7 -40.16 -7.15 19.55
N VAL A 8 -39.91 -7.22 20.86
CA VAL A 8 -38.56 -6.98 21.43
C VAL A 8 -37.62 -8.17 21.21
N ALA A 9 -38.15 -9.38 20.99
CA ALA A 9 -37.34 -10.58 20.79
C ALA A 9 -36.70 -10.71 19.39
N ILE A 10 -37.18 -9.95 18.40
CA ILE A 10 -36.72 -10.08 17.00
C ILE A 10 -35.48 -9.21 16.70
N ILE A 11 -35.17 -8.24 17.57
CA ILE A 11 -34.10 -7.26 17.30
C ILE A 11 -32.70 -7.76 17.74
N MET A 12 -32.61 -8.88 18.47
CA MET A 12 -31.32 -9.37 19.00
C MET A 12 -30.54 -10.36 18.10
N VAL A 13 -31.03 -10.69 16.90
CA VAL A 13 -30.38 -11.74 16.07
C VAL A 13 -29.45 -11.19 14.98
N THR A 14 -29.34 -9.86 14.79
CA THR A 14 -28.51 -9.29 13.71
C THR A 14 -27.21 -8.62 14.16
N SER A 15 -26.80 -8.77 15.41
CA SER A 15 -25.57 -8.15 15.95
C SER A 15 -24.45 -9.13 16.24
N VAL A 16 -24.24 -10.11 15.35
CA VAL A 16 -23.00 -10.89 15.35
C VAL A 16 -22.59 -11.15 13.91
N PHE A 17 -21.79 -10.24 13.33
CA PHE A 17 -20.70 -10.50 12.36
C PHE A 17 -20.14 -9.15 11.89
N ALA A 18 -19.67 -8.32 12.83
CA ALA A 18 -18.48 -7.53 12.51
C ALA A 18 -17.31 -8.50 12.69
N GLN A 19 -17.05 -9.35 11.69
CA GLN A 19 -15.70 -9.91 11.58
C GLN A 19 -14.78 -8.70 11.39
N SER A 20 -14.17 -8.22 12.47
CA SER A 20 -12.92 -7.50 12.33
C SER A 20 -11.99 -8.53 11.69
N ASN A 21 -11.77 -8.39 10.40
CA ASN A 21 -10.79 -9.18 9.67
C ASN A 21 -9.40 -8.74 10.16
N ASN A 22 -9.08 -9.04 11.43
CA ASN A 22 -7.72 -9.34 11.81
C ASN A 22 -7.42 -10.65 11.09
N LEU A 23 -7.04 -10.52 9.81
CA LEU A 23 -6.42 -11.56 9.03
C LEU A 23 -5.10 -11.92 9.72
N LYS A 24 -5.18 -12.69 10.81
CA LYS A 24 -4.14 -13.60 11.27
C LYS A 24 -4.15 -14.85 10.40
N GLY A 25 -4.22 -14.64 9.08
CA GLY A 25 -3.84 -15.65 8.13
C GLY A 25 -2.33 -15.68 8.16
N GLU A 26 -1.75 -16.72 8.75
CA GLU A 26 -0.42 -17.12 8.36
C GLU A 26 -0.54 -17.50 6.88
N VAL A 27 -0.16 -16.57 6.00
CA VAL A 27 -0.04 -16.86 4.57
C VAL A 27 1.06 -17.89 4.49
N LYS A 28 0.69 -19.17 4.46
CA LYS A 28 1.57 -20.22 3.98
C LYS A 28 1.80 -19.90 2.51
N LEU A 29 2.84 -19.14 2.23
CA LEU A 29 3.52 -19.06 0.94
C LEU A 29 4.07 -20.46 0.65
N GLY A 30 3.19 -21.44 0.43
CA GLY A 30 3.62 -22.74 -0.10
C GLY A 30 4.04 -22.49 -1.53
N ASP A 31 5.32 -22.67 -1.85
CA ASP A 31 5.98 -22.64 -3.17
C ASP A 31 5.39 -21.72 -4.26
N ASN A 32 4.68 -20.66 -3.89
CA ASN A 32 4.00 -19.75 -4.78
C ASN A 32 4.98 -18.66 -5.14
N LYS A 33 5.34 -18.61 -6.42
CA LYS A 33 6.38 -17.74 -6.94
C LYS A 33 5.76 -16.50 -7.59
N ILE A 34 6.41 -15.35 -7.42
CA ILE A 34 5.97 -14.09 -8.01
C ILE A 34 6.67 -13.91 -9.36
N GLU A 35 5.90 -14.00 -10.44
CA GLU A 35 6.36 -13.84 -11.82
C GLU A 35 6.38 -12.36 -12.27
N ASN A 36 5.72 -11.43 -11.57
CA ASN A 36 5.78 -10.00 -11.89
C ASN A 36 5.46 -9.16 -10.65
N MET A 37 6.23 -8.10 -10.42
CA MET A 37 6.04 -7.23 -9.25
C MET A 37 5.82 -5.78 -9.67
N SER A 38 4.59 -5.30 -9.51
CA SER A 38 4.24 -3.90 -9.71
C SER A 38 3.58 -3.35 -8.45
N ILE A 39 4.24 -2.39 -7.81
CA ILE A 39 3.78 -1.75 -6.57
C ILE A 39 3.44 -0.30 -6.91
N SER A 40 2.23 0.13 -6.56
CA SER A 40 1.80 1.52 -6.71
C SER A 40 1.23 2.01 -5.39
N VAL A 41 1.78 3.11 -4.89
CA VAL A 41 1.37 3.72 -3.62
C VAL A 41 0.93 5.17 -3.88
N GLU A 42 -0.16 5.57 -3.25
CA GLU A 42 -0.61 6.96 -3.21
C GLU A 42 -0.46 7.48 -1.78
N VAL A 43 0.09 8.67 -1.62
CA VAL A 43 0.37 9.29 -0.32
C VAL A 43 -0.06 10.76 -0.32
N ASP A 44 -0.35 11.29 0.85
CA ASP A 44 -0.74 12.67 1.10
C ASP A 44 0.31 13.45 1.94
N SER A 45 1.28 12.80 2.56
CA SER A 45 2.35 13.48 3.34
C SER A 45 3.72 12.79 3.31
N ALA A 46 4.75 13.48 3.84
CA ALA A 46 6.09 12.91 4.01
C ALA A 46 6.11 11.78 5.06
N GLU A 47 5.37 11.96 6.16
CA GLU A 47 5.23 10.98 7.25
C GLU A 47 4.54 9.70 6.76
N GLU A 48 3.58 9.84 5.84
CA GLU A 48 2.92 8.70 5.21
C GLU A 48 3.89 7.89 4.34
N ILE A 49 4.80 8.54 3.61
CA ILE A 49 5.88 7.83 2.88
C ILE A 49 6.74 7.04 3.86
N GLU A 50 7.07 7.63 5.01
CA GLU A 50 7.96 7.01 5.98
C GLU A 50 7.34 5.79 6.68
N SER A 51 6.02 5.82 6.88
CA SER A 51 5.25 4.78 7.56
C SER A 51 4.63 3.72 6.64
N THR A 52 4.39 4.03 5.36
CA THR A 52 3.72 3.09 4.42
C THR A 52 4.64 1.97 3.96
N PHE A 53 5.92 2.25 3.75
CA PHE A 53 6.88 1.26 3.32
C PHE A 53 8.27 1.57 3.86
N SER A 54 9.11 0.57 4.00
CA SER A 54 10.54 0.68 4.31
C SER A 54 11.36 0.13 3.14
N ILE A 55 12.66 0.43 3.09
CA ILE A 55 13.55 -0.21 2.11
C ILE A 55 13.63 -1.72 2.34
N LYS A 56 13.57 -2.15 3.60
CA LYS A 56 13.66 -3.55 3.98
C LYS A 56 12.47 -4.35 3.43
N ASP A 57 11.29 -3.73 3.37
CA ASP A 57 10.10 -4.37 2.80
C ASP A 57 10.32 -4.72 1.32
N PHE A 58 11.01 -3.85 0.57
CA PHE A 58 11.40 -4.16 -0.81
C PHE A 58 12.50 -5.20 -0.90
N GLU A 59 13.43 -5.26 0.05
CA GLU A 59 14.44 -6.32 0.09
C GLU A 59 13.76 -7.69 0.26
N GLU A 60 12.82 -7.81 1.21
CA GLU A 60 12.05 -9.02 1.46
C GLU A 60 11.20 -9.43 0.25
N LEU A 61 10.53 -8.46 -0.40
CA LEU A 61 9.75 -8.70 -1.62
C LEU A 61 10.64 -9.17 -2.78
N LEU A 62 11.79 -8.55 -2.98
CA LEU A 62 12.71 -8.95 -4.04
C LEU A 62 13.29 -10.34 -3.79
N ASP A 63 13.51 -10.74 -2.54
CA ASP A 63 14.04 -12.06 -2.20
C ASP A 63 13.08 -13.21 -2.56
N ILE A 64 11.77 -12.95 -2.52
CA ILE A 64 10.73 -13.93 -2.92
C ILE A 64 10.35 -13.87 -4.41
N THR A 65 10.94 -12.95 -5.18
CA THR A 65 10.66 -12.81 -6.63
C THR A 65 11.68 -13.60 -7.47
N GLU A 66 11.18 -14.31 -8.49
CA GLU A 66 12.01 -15.10 -9.41
C GLU A 66 13.02 -14.24 -10.19
N LYS A 67 14.05 -14.88 -10.73
CA LYS A 67 15.04 -14.22 -11.60
C LYS A 67 14.43 -13.99 -12.98
N GLY A 68 14.77 -12.85 -13.59
CA GLY A 68 14.29 -12.48 -14.92
C GLY A 68 12.98 -11.70 -14.94
N GLU A 69 12.30 -11.55 -13.80
CA GLU A 69 10.99 -10.90 -13.70
C GLU A 69 11.07 -9.38 -13.73
N GLU A 70 10.03 -8.77 -14.29
CA GLU A 70 9.88 -7.32 -14.35
C GLU A 70 9.47 -6.75 -12.99
N LEU A 71 10.07 -5.60 -12.67
CA LEU A 71 9.85 -4.87 -11.44
C LEU A 71 9.38 -3.45 -11.77
N SER A 72 8.32 -2.99 -11.12
CA SER A 72 7.85 -1.61 -11.19
C SER A 72 7.49 -1.10 -9.81
N PHE A 73 7.95 0.10 -9.49
CA PHE A 73 7.50 0.83 -8.30
C PHE A 73 7.09 2.25 -8.67
N LYS A 74 5.86 2.61 -8.29
CA LYS A 74 5.28 3.92 -8.49
C LYS A 74 4.84 4.52 -7.16
N ILE A 75 5.16 5.79 -6.96
CA ILE A 75 4.57 6.60 -5.89
C ILE A 75 3.88 7.82 -6.50
N LYS A 76 2.65 8.06 -6.09
CA LYS A 76 1.87 9.25 -6.40
C LYS A 76 1.77 10.10 -5.14
N CYS A 77 2.42 11.26 -5.17
CA CYS A 77 2.38 12.25 -4.11
C CYS A 77 1.28 13.27 -4.40
N ASN A 78 0.20 13.23 -3.63
CA ASN A 78 -0.85 14.23 -3.69
C ASN A 78 -0.38 15.57 -3.12
N GLY A 79 -0.86 16.66 -3.72
CA GLY A 79 -0.60 18.03 -3.33
C GLY A 79 -1.90 18.76 -2.95
N LYS A 80 -1.83 20.10 -2.93
CA LYS A 80 -2.97 20.96 -2.57
C LYS A 80 -4.12 20.78 -3.57
N THR A 81 -5.34 20.89 -3.05
CA THR A 81 -6.58 20.99 -3.84
C THR A 81 -6.54 22.26 -4.69
N MET A 82 -6.77 22.11 -5.99
CA MET A 82 -6.83 23.19 -6.95
C MET A 82 -8.22 23.83 -6.95
N SER A 83 -8.39 24.95 -7.65
CA SER A 83 -9.66 25.69 -7.76
C SER A 83 -10.82 24.88 -8.36
N ASN A 84 -10.52 23.81 -9.10
CA ASN A 84 -11.50 22.88 -9.65
C ASN A 84 -11.89 21.74 -8.69
N GLY A 85 -11.42 21.77 -7.43
CA GLY A 85 -11.69 20.73 -6.43
C GLY A 85 -10.83 19.47 -6.54
N VAL A 86 -9.91 19.41 -7.52
CA VAL A 86 -9.02 18.25 -7.71
C VAL A 86 -7.67 18.50 -7.05
N LYS A 87 -7.12 17.51 -6.33
CA LYS A 87 -5.75 17.59 -5.80
C LYS A 87 -4.73 17.59 -6.95
N SER A 88 -3.79 18.53 -6.92
CA SER A 88 -2.57 18.41 -7.74
C SER A 88 -1.81 17.14 -7.35
N SER A 89 -1.06 16.52 -8.26
CA SER A 89 -0.27 15.34 -7.92
C SER A 89 1.05 15.29 -8.70
N MET A 90 2.08 14.71 -8.08
CA MET A 90 3.33 14.36 -8.72
C MET A 90 3.54 12.85 -8.63
N SER A 91 3.90 12.20 -9.73
CA SER A 91 4.17 10.76 -9.72
C SER A 91 5.62 10.49 -10.09
N TYR A 92 6.25 9.58 -9.35
CA TYR A 92 7.55 9.02 -9.68
C TYR A 92 7.40 7.53 -9.96
N GLU A 93 8.05 7.04 -11.00
CA GLU A 93 8.03 5.64 -11.38
C GLU A 93 9.45 5.18 -11.70
N ILE A 94 9.78 3.98 -11.21
CA ILE A 94 10.98 3.26 -11.58
C ILE A 94 10.59 1.90 -12.11
N LYS A 95 11.28 1.47 -13.16
CA LYS A 95 11.14 0.14 -13.75
C LYS A 95 12.50 -0.55 -13.73
N GLY A 96 12.49 -1.87 -13.64
CA GLY A 96 13.69 -2.69 -13.63
C GLY A 96 13.33 -4.16 -13.76
N ASN A 97 14.27 -5.02 -13.41
CA ASN A 97 14.05 -6.46 -13.35
C ASN A 97 14.90 -7.09 -12.24
N THR A 98 14.57 -8.32 -11.88
CA THR A 98 15.22 -9.04 -10.77
C THR A 98 16.63 -9.54 -11.08
N ASN A 99 17.15 -9.34 -12.30
CA ASN A 99 18.57 -9.56 -12.58
C ASN A 99 19.45 -8.47 -11.95
N ASP A 100 18.88 -7.28 -11.68
CA ASP A 100 19.58 -6.18 -11.00
C ASP A 100 18.81 -5.64 -9.78
N LYS A 101 18.57 -6.54 -8.81
CA LYS A 101 17.90 -6.20 -7.54
C LYS A 101 18.59 -5.04 -6.80
N LYS A 102 19.93 -4.98 -6.86
CA LYS A 102 20.72 -3.95 -6.16
C LYS A 102 20.50 -2.56 -6.77
N GLU A 103 20.52 -2.44 -8.09
CA GLU A 103 20.23 -1.18 -8.75
C GLU A 103 18.78 -0.76 -8.53
N PHE A 104 17.83 -1.70 -8.60
CA PHE A 104 16.42 -1.43 -8.33
C PHE A 104 16.21 -0.87 -6.91
N LEU A 105 16.79 -1.49 -5.88
CA LEU A 105 16.77 -0.99 -4.49
C LEU A 105 17.42 0.39 -4.34
N LYS A 106 18.53 0.64 -5.02
CA LYS A 106 19.19 1.96 -5.03
C LYS A 106 18.27 3.03 -5.64
N ASN A 107 17.53 2.67 -6.68
CA ASN A 107 16.57 3.57 -7.33
C ASN A 107 15.33 3.80 -6.46
N ILE A 108 14.82 2.79 -5.74
CA ILE A 108 13.78 2.96 -4.71
C ILE A 108 14.24 3.97 -3.64
N LYS A 109 15.47 3.85 -3.14
CA LYS A 109 16.04 4.80 -2.15
C LYS A 109 16.05 6.24 -2.68
N LYS A 110 16.44 6.43 -3.94
CA LYS A 110 16.45 7.76 -4.58
C LYS A 110 15.04 8.31 -4.76
N LEU A 111 14.12 7.49 -5.26
CA LEU A 111 12.72 7.86 -5.46
C LEU A 111 12.07 8.25 -4.12
N ARG A 112 12.28 7.46 -3.05
CA ARG A 112 11.79 7.79 -1.70
C ARG A 112 12.30 9.16 -1.24
N LYS A 113 13.59 9.44 -1.40
CA LYS A 113 14.16 10.76 -1.06
C LYS A 113 13.54 11.89 -1.88
N ALA A 114 13.29 11.68 -3.17
CA ALA A 114 12.66 12.67 -4.04
C ALA A 114 11.20 12.94 -3.62
N ALA A 115 10.44 11.89 -3.31
CA ALA A 115 9.06 11.99 -2.84
C ALA A 115 8.95 12.72 -1.48
N ILE A 116 9.84 12.44 -0.53
CA ILE A 116 9.91 13.18 0.74
C ILE A 116 10.26 14.65 0.49
N LYS A 117 11.22 14.92 -0.41
CA LYS A 117 11.60 16.29 -0.77
C LYS A 117 10.45 17.06 -1.41
N TYR A 118 9.60 16.41 -2.21
CA TYR A 118 8.42 17.04 -2.80
C TYR A 118 7.52 17.67 -1.73
N TYR A 119 7.23 16.94 -0.65
CA TYR A 119 6.44 17.47 0.46
C TYR A 119 7.17 18.57 1.25
N LYS A 120 8.44 18.36 1.60
CA LYS A 120 9.24 19.36 2.33
C LYS A 120 9.50 20.65 1.55
N SER A 121 9.44 20.61 0.23
CA SER A 121 9.61 21.80 -0.63
C SER A 121 8.33 22.63 -0.80
N LYS A 122 7.18 22.10 -0.34
CA LYS A 122 5.87 22.75 -0.44
C LYS A 122 5.37 23.31 0.90
N GLU A 123 6.10 23.03 1.99
CA GLU A 123 6.02 23.75 3.27
C GLU A 123 6.63 25.15 3.14
#